data_AF-A0A3N9VRY4-F1
#
_entry.id   AF-A0A3N9VRY4-F1
#
_cell.length_a   1.000
_cell.length_b   1.000
_cell.length_c   1.000
_cell.angle_alpha   90.00
_cell.angle_beta   90.00
_cell.angle_gamma   90.00
#
_symmetry.space_group_name_H-M   'P 1'
#
loop_
_entity.id
_entity.type
_entity.pdbx_description
1 polymer ?
#
loop_
_entity_poly.entity_id
_entity_poly.type
_entity_poly.pdbx_seq_one_letter_code
_entity_poly.pdbx_strand_id
1 'polypeptide(L)'
;MNERLKLLRQNLNLSQREIADALEISPRSWQQYENGASIPGGKVLESLLVKLRVNINWLLSGSGQMYFAEGIVDYDRELLIQAITTLESCLVKKGIELDPAKRGKVAVKLFENLKRSGVSAENLEMVEREALELLELV
;
A
#
# COMPACT_ATOMS: atom_id res chain seq x y z
N MET A 1 2.07 -11.59 16.00
CA MET A 1 2.14 -12.11 14.61
C MET A 1 1.84 -13.60 14.55
N ASN A 2 2.44 -14.41 15.42
CA ASN A 2 2.18 -15.86 15.55
C ASN A 2 0.67 -16.21 15.59
N GLU A 3 -0.14 -15.52 16.41
CA GLU A 3 -1.59 -15.72 16.44
C GLU A 3 -2.29 -15.38 15.10
N ARG A 4 -1.77 -14.39 14.36
CA ARG A 4 -2.31 -14.03 13.03
C ARG A 4 -1.94 -15.07 11.97
N LEU A 5 -0.77 -15.70 12.05
CA LEU A 5 -0.42 -16.84 11.18
C LEU A 5 -1.33 -18.04 11.45
N LYS A 6 -1.61 -18.32 12.73
CA LYS A 6 -2.54 -19.36 13.13
C LYS A 6 -3.96 -19.06 12.65
N LEU A 7 -4.42 -17.82 12.82
CA LEU A 7 -5.71 -17.34 12.33
C LEU A 7 -5.81 -17.45 10.81
N LEU A 8 -4.78 -17.05 10.06
CA LEU A 8 -4.71 -17.19 8.61
C LEU A 8 -4.89 -18.65 8.18
N ARG A 9 -4.12 -19.57 8.78
CA ARG A 9 -4.22 -21.00 8.47
C ARG A 9 -5.63 -21.52 8.74
N GLN A 10 -6.21 -21.17 9.89
CA GLN A 10 -7.56 -21.58 10.27
C GLN A 10 -8.62 -21.00 9.33
N ASN A 11 -8.47 -19.74 8.89
CA ASN A 11 -9.37 -19.12 7.93
C ASN A 11 -9.36 -19.85 6.57
N LEU A 12 -8.21 -20.38 6.17
CA LEU A 12 -8.05 -21.21 4.98
C LEU A 12 -8.52 -22.66 5.16
N ASN A 13 -8.94 -23.05 6.37
CA ASN A 13 -9.28 -24.44 6.74
C ASN A 13 -8.16 -25.45 6.45
N LEU A 14 -6.90 -25.04 6.61
CA LEU A 14 -5.73 -25.89 6.39
C LEU A 14 -5.15 -26.45 7.69
N SER A 15 -4.59 -27.64 7.63
CA SER A 15 -3.66 -28.18 8.62
C SER A 15 -2.30 -27.46 8.56
N GLN A 16 -1.49 -27.60 9.62
CA GLN A 16 -0.13 -27.02 9.63
C GLN A 16 0.76 -27.60 8.52
N ARG A 17 0.49 -28.83 8.09
CA ARG A 17 1.21 -29.47 6.99
C ARG A 17 0.80 -28.88 5.64
N GLU A 18 -0.50 -28.77 5.37
CA GLU A 18 -1.00 -28.26 4.09
C GLU A 18 -0.57 -26.83 3.81
N ILE A 19 -0.57 -25.95 4.82
CA ILE A 19 -0.07 -24.58 4.61
C ILE A 19 1.45 -24.51 4.45
N ALA A 20 2.19 -25.40 5.12
CA ALA A 20 3.63 -25.49 4.93
C ALA A 20 3.96 -25.98 3.50
N ASP A 21 3.23 -26.97 3.02
CA ASP A 21 3.34 -27.48 1.65
C ASP A 21 2.97 -26.39 0.63
N ALA A 22 1.90 -25.62 0.86
CA ALA A 22 1.52 -24.48 0.00
C ALA A 22 2.61 -23.39 -0.08
N LEU A 23 3.32 -23.17 1.01
CA LEU A 23 4.41 -22.20 1.10
C LEU A 23 5.79 -22.79 0.77
N GLU A 24 5.87 -24.07 0.39
CA GLU A 24 7.12 -24.78 0.10
C GLU A 24 8.15 -24.70 1.25
N ILE A 25 7.68 -24.82 2.49
CA ILE A 25 8.52 -24.84 3.70
C ILE A 25 8.30 -26.13 4.48
N SER A 26 9.16 -26.41 5.45
CA SER A 26 8.95 -27.55 6.34
C SER A 26 7.76 -27.31 7.29
N PRO A 27 6.95 -28.35 7.61
CA PRO A 27 5.89 -28.24 8.63
C PRO A 27 6.41 -27.77 9.99
N ARG A 28 7.65 -28.14 10.33
CA ARG A 28 8.34 -27.68 11.54
C ARG A 28 8.54 -26.17 11.55
N SER A 29 8.94 -25.59 10.41
CA SER A 29 9.11 -24.14 10.27
C SER A 29 7.78 -23.42 10.52
N TRP A 30 6.68 -23.90 9.93
CA TRP A 30 5.37 -23.31 10.16
C TRP A 30 4.93 -23.42 11.63
N GLN A 31 5.12 -24.58 12.25
CA GLN A 31 4.82 -24.79 13.67
C GLN A 31 5.60 -23.82 14.57
N GLN A 32 6.88 -23.58 14.26
CA GLN A 32 7.72 -22.60 14.96
C GLN A 32 7.26 -21.15 14.77
N TYR A 33 6.53 -20.84 13.69
CA TYR A 33 5.94 -19.53 13.51
C TYR A 33 4.65 -19.36 14.33
N GLU A 34 3.78 -20.37 14.37
CA GLU A 34 2.52 -20.30 15.15
C GLU A 34 2.74 -20.28 16.65
N ASN A 35 3.79 -20.94 17.15
CA ASN A 35 4.14 -20.93 18.58
C ASN A 35 5.02 -19.74 18.99
N GLY A 36 5.41 -18.89 18.04
CA GLY A 36 6.27 -17.72 18.29
C GLY A 36 7.74 -18.03 18.57
N ALA A 37 8.20 -19.26 18.35
CA ALA A 37 9.61 -19.64 18.52
C ALA A 37 10.53 -19.07 17.44
N SER A 38 9.97 -18.69 16.28
CA SER A 38 10.71 -18.01 15.21
C SER A 38 9.81 -17.07 14.41
N ILE A 39 10.42 -16.19 13.62
CA ILE A 39 9.76 -15.23 12.75
C ILE A 39 9.94 -15.65 11.29
N PRO A 40 8.91 -15.58 10.43
CA PRO A 40 9.06 -15.82 9.00
C PRO A 40 10.08 -14.85 8.38
N GLY A 41 11.03 -15.40 7.63
CA GLY A 41 11.96 -14.60 6.83
C GLY A 41 11.31 -14.02 5.57
N GLY A 42 12.02 -13.14 4.87
CA GLY A 42 11.51 -12.43 3.69
C GLY A 42 10.91 -13.33 2.61
N LYS A 43 11.52 -14.48 2.30
CA LYS A 43 11.00 -15.44 1.31
C LYS A 43 9.64 -16.03 1.68
N VAL A 44 9.40 -16.25 2.98
CA VAL A 44 8.10 -16.76 3.46
C VAL A 44 7.06 -15.65 3.42
N LEU A 45 7.43 -14.42 3.79
CA LEU A 45 6.55 -13.25 3.67
C LEU A 45 6.16 -12.98 2.21
N GLU A 46 7.11 -13.08 1.28
CA GLU A 46 6.85 -13.01 -0.15
C GLU A 46 5.91 -14.11 -0.62
N SER A 47 6.12 -15.36 -0.18
CA SER A 47 5.23 -16.47 -0.54
C SER A 47 3.82 -16.28 -0.01
N LEU A 48 3.66 -15.78 1.22
CA LEU A 48 2.36 -15.41 1.81
C LEU A 48 1.65 -14.33 0.99
N LEU A 49 2.40 -13.33 0.51
CA LEU A 49 1.87 -12.27 -0.34
C LEU A 49 1.46 -12.78 -1.72
N VAL A 50 2.33 -13.53 -2.39
CA VAL A 50 2.14 -13.90 -3.80
C VAL A 50 1.16 -15.06 -3.95
N LYS A 51 1.32 -16.11 -3.14
CA LYS A 51 0.53 -17.35 -3.28
C LYS A 51 -0.81 -17.27 -2.56
N LEU A 52 -0.83 -16.66 -1.38
CA LEU A 52 -2.03 -16.60 -0.53
C LEU A 52 -2.68 -15.21 -0.53
N ARG A 53 -2.13 -14.22 -1.25
CA ARG A 53 -2.67 -12.84 -1.33
C ARG A 53 -2.84 -12.16 0.02
N VAL A 54 -2.05 -12.57 1.01
CA VAL A 54 -2.12 -12.02 2.38
C VAL A 54 -1.54 -10.61 2.39
N ASN A 55 -2.25 -9.69 3.03
CA ASN A 55 -1.75 -8.36 3.32
C ASN A 55 -0.64 -8.45 4.39
N ILE A 56 0.60 -8.21 3.97
CA ILE A 56 1.76 -8.30 4.86
C ILE A 56 1.76 -7.22 5.95
N ASN A 57 1.17 -6.04 5.68
CA ASN A 57 1.01 -5.01 6.72
C ASN A 57 0.12 -5.54 7.85
N TRP A 58 -1.04 -6.13 7.53
CA TRP A 58 -1.89 -6.77 8.53
C TRP A 58 -1.16 -7.88 9.29
N LEU A 59 -0.39 -8.71 8.59
CA LEU A 59 0.35 -9.79 9.25
C LEU A 59 1.36 -9.25 10.27
N LEU A 60 2.10 -8.20 9.91
CA LEU A 60 3.17 -7.63 10.74
C LEU A 60 2.62 -6.72 11.84
N SER A 61 1.80 -5.72 11.52
CA SER A 61 1.31 -4.72 12.48
C SER A 61 -0.01 -5.10 13.13
N GLY A 62 -0.84 -5.91 12.47
CA GLY A 62 -2.23 -6.15 12.88
C GLY A 62 -3.22 -5.08 12.38
N SER A 63 -2.75 -4.08 11.63
CA SER A 63 -3.59 -3.02 11.06
C SER A 63 -4.07 -3.39 9.66
N GLY A 64 -5.30 -3.00 9.33
CA GLY A 64 -5.92 -3.29 8.03
C GLY A 64 -6.58 -4.67 7.98
N GLN A 65 -6.90 -5.11 6.76
CA GLN A 65 -7.59 -6.39 6.51
C GLN A 65 -6.58 -7.51 6.20
N MET A 66 -6.98 -8.76 6.48
CA MET A 66 -6.15 -9.96 6.24
C MET A 66 -5.75 -10.14 4.77
N TYR A 67 -6.68 -9.88 3.88
CA TYR A 67 -6.47 -9.90 2.43
C TYR A 67 -6.69 -8.49 1.86
N PHE A 68 -6.11 -8.23 0.69
CA PHE A 68 -6.52 -7.08 -0.10
C PHE A 68 -7.96 -7.33 -0.58
N ALA A 69 -8.86 -6.37 -0.36
CA ALA A 69 -10.19 -6.46 -0.93
C ALA A 69 -10.08 -6.29 -2.45
N GLU A 70 -10.61 -7.25 -3.21
CA GLU A 70 -10.62 -7.15 -4.67
C GLU A 70 -11.32 -5.86 -5.10
N GLY A 71 -10.68 -5.09 -5.98
CA GLY A 71 -11.20 -3.82 -6.47
C GLY A 71 -11.06 -2.62 -5.52
N ILE A 72 -10.55 -2.81 -4.30
CA ILE A 72 -10.22 -1.68 -3.41
C ILE A 72 -8.75 -1.33 -3.60
N VAL A 73 -8.50 -0.28 -4.37
CA VAL A 73 -7.18 0.36 -4.40
C VAL A 73 -7.01 1.08 -3.05
N ASP A 74 -6.07 0.62 -2.24
CA ASP A 74 -5.68 1.28 -0.99
C ASP A 74 -4.73 2.44 -1.33
N TYR A 75 -5.27 3.65 -1.35
CA TYR A 75 -4.52 4.88 -1.56
C TYR A 75 -5.01 5.95 -0.59
N ASP A 76 -4.10 6.86 -0.25
CA ASP A 76 -4.40 8.02 0.58
C ASP A 76 -5.37 8.93 -0.17
N ARG A 77 -6.66 8.80 0.16
CA ARG A 77 -7.75 9.53 -0.51
C ARG A 77 -7.66 11.02 -0.25
N GLU A 78 -7.28 11.39 0.97
CA GLU A 78 -7.19 12.80 1.37
C GLU A 78 -6.05 13.48 0.62
N LEU A 79 -4.90 12.81 0.54
CA LEU A 79 -3.77 13.32 -0.22
C LEU A 79 -4.07 13.43 -1.72
N LEU A 80 -4.84 12.47 -2.29
CA LEU A 80 -5.25 12.55 -3.70
C LEU A 80 -6.21 13.72 -3.96
N ILE A 81 -7.21 13.91 -3.09
CA ILE A 81 -8.15 15.03 -3.18
C ILE A 81 -7.38 16.35 -3.09
N GLN A 82 -6.46 16.46 -2.14
CA GLN A 82 -5.66 17.67 -1.96
C GLN A 82 -4.75 17.92 -3.16
N ALA A 83 -4.08 16.89 -3.70
CA ALA A 83 -3.24 17.02 -4.89
C ALA A 83 -4.04 17.57 -6.08
N ILE A 84 -5.22 17.01 -6.35
CA ILE A 84 -6.09 17.47 -7.45
C ILE A 84 -6.57 18.89 -7.21
N THR A 85 -7.08 19.20 -6.02
CA THR A 85 -7.62 20.52 -5.69
C THR A 85 -6.56 21.61 -5.78
N THR A 86 -5.35 21.33 -5.28
CA THR A 86 -4.22 22.25 -5.37
C THR A 86 -3.76 22.45 -6.81
N LEU A 87 -3.68 21.38 -7.61
CA LEU A 87 -3.35 21.50 -9.04
C LEU A 87 -4.35 22.39 -9.77
N GLU A 88 -5.66 22.15 -9.62
CA GLU A 88 -6.69 22.96 -10.28
C GLU A 88 -6.61 24.43 -9.84
N SER A 89 -6.40 24.67 -8.54
CA SER A 89 -6.20 26.03 -8.01
C SER A 89 -4.96 26.72 -8.62
N CYS A 90 -3.86 26.00 -8.79
CA CYS A 90 -2.64 26.54 -9.39
C CYS A 90 -2.82 26.83 -10.89
N LEU A 91 -3.49 25.94 -11.63
CA LEU A 91 -3.80 26.15 -13.05
C LEU A 91 -4.65 27.41 -13.24
N VAL A 92 -5.68 27.61 -12.41
CA VAL A 92 -6.52 28.82 -12.44
C VAL A 92 -5.70 30.07 -12.08
N LYS A 93 -4.92 30.04 -10.99
CA LYS A 93 -4.08 31.18 -10.58
C LYS A 93 -3.06 31.59 -11.65
N LYS A 94 -2.46 30.62 -12.37
CA LYS A 94 -1.48 30.89 -13.42
C LYS A 94 -2.09 31.13 -14.81
N GLY A 95 -3.38 30.89 -14.98
CA GLY A 95 -4.03 30.96 -16.29
C GLY A 95 -3.51 29.92 -17.30
N ILE A 96 -3.08 28.75 -16.82
CA ILE A 96 -2.57 27.67 -17.66
C ILE A 96 -3.71 26.72 -18.01
N GLU A 97 -3.89 26.47 -19.31
CA GLU A 97 -4.85 25.49 -19.80
C GLU A 97 -4.12 24.24 -20.31
N LEU A 98 -4.42 23.09 -19.70
CA LEU A 98 -3.90 21.79 -20.11
C LEU A 98 -5.03 20.96 -20.70
N ASP A 99 -4.69 20.21 -21.76
CA ASP A 99 -5.58 19.18 -22.29
C ASP A 99 -5.86 18.12 -21.20
N PRO A 100 -7.02 17.44 -21.24
CA PRO A 100 -7.42 16.51 -20.19
C PRO A 100 -6.40 15.41 -19.89
N ALA A 101 -5.70 14.90 -20.91
CA ALA A 101 -4.74 13.81 -20.73
C ALA A 101 -3.46 14.30 -20.06
N LYS A 102 -2.92 15.46 -20.45
CA LYS A 102 -1.75 16.06 -19.80
C LYS A 102 -2.07 16.49 -18.37
N ARG A 103 -3.26 17.05 -18.13
CA ARG A 103 -3.74 17.40 -16.79
C ARG A 103 -3.79 16.18 -15.87
N GLY A 104 -4.38 15.08 -16.34
CA GLY A 104 -4.43 13.82 -15.60
C GLY A 104 -3.04 13.28 -15.25
N LYS A 105 -2.08 13.36 -16.18
CA LYS A 105 -0.69 12.95 -15.93
C LYS A 105 -0.02 13.79 -14.84
N VAL A 106 -0.22 15.11 -14.86
CA VAL A 106 0.34 16.02 -13.84
C VAL A 106 -0.28 15.74 -12.47
N ALA A 107 -1.60 15.52 -12.40
CA ALA A 107 -2.28 15.17 -11.15
C ALA A 107 -1.76 13.88 -10.52
N VAL A 108 -1.60 12.82 -11.32
CA VAL A 108 -1.02 11.55 -10.86
C VAL A 108 0.41 11.76 -10.38
N LYS A 109 1.22 12.48 -11.15
CA LYS A 109 2.62 12.72 -10.80
C LYS A 109 2.78 13.50 -9.49
N LEU A 110 1.94 14.51 -9.28
CA LEU A 110 1.88 15.27 -8.04
C LEU A 110 1.55 14.36 -6.85
N PHE A 111 0.49 13.57 -6.95
CA PHE A 111 0.12 12.62 -5.89
C PHE A 111 1.25 11.62 -5.57
N GLU A 112 1.90 11.05 -6.58
CA GLU A 112 3.03 10.13 -6.39
C GLU A 112 4.22 10.79 -5.70
N ASN A 113 4.55 12.03 -6.06
CA ASN A 113 5.66 12.77 -5.45
C ASN A 113 5.36 13.08 -3.98
N LEU A 114 4.15 13.57 -3.67
CA LEU A 114 3.69 13.83 -2.30
C LEU A 114 3.69 12.58 -1.43
N LYS A 115 3.20 11.46 -1.99
CA LYS A 115 3.21 10.17 -1.29
C LYS A 115 4.64 9.72 -1.00
N ARG A 116 5.58 9.94 -1.92
CA ARG A 116 6.99 9.57 -1.76
C ARG A 116 7.71 10.43 -0.72
N SER A 117 7.39 11.72 -0.65
CA SER A 117 7.97 12.64 0.34
C SER A 117 7.37 12.48 1.74
N GLY A 118 6.27 11.71 1.89
CA GLY A 118 5.58 11.52 3.17
C GLY A 118 4.87 12.79 3.64
N VAL A 119 4.56 13.71 2.72
CA VAL A 119 3.87 14.96 3.03
C VAL A 119 2.42 14.64 3.43
N SER A 120 2.00 15.17 4.59
CA SER A 120 0.60 15.12 5.02
C SER A 120 -0.27 15.98 4.08
N ALA A 121 -1.48 15.51 3.79
CA ALA A 121 -2.47 16.27 3.02
C ALA A 121 -2.79 17.64 3.65
N GLU A 122 -2.66 17.77 4.97
CA GLU A 122 -2.91 19.02 5.69
C GLU A 122 -1.79 20.07 5.49
N ASN A 123 -0.64 19.69 4.96
CA ASN A 123 0.47 20.60 4.70
C ASN A 123 0.32 21.32 3.35
N LEU A 124 -0.64 22.26 3.31
CA LEU A 124 -1.03 22.97 2.10
C LEU A 124 0.15 23.71 1.42
N GLU A 125 1.07 24.27 2.20
CA GLU A 125 2.22 24.99 1.68
C GLU A 125 3.16 24.06 0.89
N MET A 126 3.49 22.89 1.42
CA MET A 126 4.32 21.92 0.71
C MET A 126 3.62 21.35 -0.51
N VAL A 127 2.30 21.11 -0.42
CA VAL A 127 1.52 20.60 -1.54
C VAL A 127 1.46 21.63 -2.67
N GLU A 128 1.24 22.91 -2.36
CA GLU A 128 1.24 23.99 -3.35
C GLU A 128 2.62 24.16 -4.00
N ARG A 129 3.70 24.12 -3.21
CA ARG A 129 5.06 24.19 -3.75
C ARG A 129 5.33 23.08 -4.77
N GLU A 130 5.05 21.83 -4.43
CA GLU A 130 5.27 20.68 -5.33
C GLU A 130 4.43 20.80 -6.61
N ALA A 131 3.17 21.28 -6.49
CA ALA A 131 2.31 21.50 -7.64
C ALA A 131 2.88 22.57 -8.58
N LEU A 132 3.40 23.66 -8.03
CA LEU A 132 4.01 24.74 -8.80
C LEU A 132 5.29 24.27 -9.52
N GLU A 133 6.15 23.51 -8.85
CA GLU A 133 7.37 22.93 -9.44
C GLU A 133 7.03 22.02 -10.63
N LEU A 134 5.99 21.19 -10.52
CA LEU A 134 5.56 20.34 -11.63
C LEU A 134 4.99 21.14 -12.80
N LEU A 135 4.29 22.24 -12.55
CA LEU A 135 3.75 23.10 -13.60
C LEU A 135 4.84 23.85 -14.38
N GLU A 136 6.04 24.04 -13.83
CA GLU A 136 7.16 24.63 -14.56
C GLU A 136 7.73 23.68 -15.63
N LEU A 137 7.43 22.39 -15.54
CA LEU A 137 7.92 21.35 -16.46
C LEU A 137 6.94 21.05 -17.61
N VAL A 138 5.82 21.75 -17.66
CA VAL A 138 4.65 21.45 -18.51
C VAL A 138 4.45 22.56 -19.53
#